data_AF-A0A956DUM7-F1
#
_entry.id   AF-A0A956DUM7-F1
#
_cell.length_a   1.000
_cell.length_b   1.000
_cell.length_c   1.000
_cell.angle_alpha   90.00
_cell.angle_beta   90.00
_cell.angle_gamma   90.00
#
_symmetry.space_group_name_H-M   'P 1'
#
loop_
_entity.id
_entity.type
_entity.pdbx_description
1 polymer ?
#
loop_
_entity_poly.entity_id
_entity_poly.type
_entity_poly.pdbx_seq_one_letter_code
_entity_poly.pdbx_strand_id
1 'polypeptide(L)'
;MVPSAAVAAASELFVTPRRTRRRDKQRFLAEQGLELSIPRPRGPLRGLAWGPAEAPPVLLVHGWSGNASQLDAFVAPLVARGRRVLAFDLGGHGTSSGRHATIVSLAEDLLAIGDRMGPFAGVVAHSFGGPVTTVACLAGLAVKRGVFIAPPYDAADWLQRFTAWLA
;
A
#
# COMPACT_ATOMS: atom_id res chain seq x y z
N MET A 1 -33.93 12.46 6.11
CA MET A 1 -32.71 13.26 6.35
C MET A 1 -31.82 12.45 7.28
N VAL A 2 -30.60 12.10 6.89
CA VAL A 2 -29.70 11.29 7.74
C VAL A 2 -29.10 12.18 8.84
N PRO A 3 -29.09 11.78 10.13
CA PRO A 3 -28.53 12.60 11.20
C PRO A 3 -27.03 12.89 11.00
N SER A 4 -26.60 14.13 11.29
CA SER A 4 -25.18 14.55 11.15
C SER A 4 -24.19 13.63 11.87
N ALA A 5 -24.56 13.13 13.05
CA ALA A 5 -23.75 12.17 13.80
C ALA A 5 -23.54 10.84 13.06
N ALA A 6 -24.53 10.36 12.31
CA ALA A 6 -24.42 9.13 11.52
C ALA A 6 -23.49 9.33 10.32
N VAL A 7 -23.52 10.51 9.67
CA VAL A 7 -22.60 10.86 8.59
C VAL A 7 -21.16 10.90 9.09
N ALA A 8 -20.93 11.51 10.26
CA ALA A 8 -19.60 11.58 10.89
C ALA A 8 -19.05 10.18 11.23
N ALA A 9 -19.87 9.32 11.82
CA ALA A 9 -19.49 7.95 12.14
C ALA A 9 -19.17 7.11 10.88
N ALA A 10 -20.00 7.21 9.84
CA ALA A 10 -19.77 6.52 8.57
C ALA A 10 -18.48 6.99 7.88
N SER A 11 -18.21 8.30 7.90
CA SER A 11 -16.99 8.89 7.34
C SER A 11 -15.76 8.37 8.07
N GLU A 12 -15.80 8.33 9.40
CA GLU A 12 -14.71 7.82 10.23
C GLU A 12 -14.43 6.33 9.96
N LEU A 13 -15.48 5.51 9.80
CA LEU A 13 -15.34 4.11 9.42
C LEU A 13 -14.73 3.94 8.04
N PHE A 14 -15.16 4.76 7.07
CA PHE A 14 -14.70 4.68 5.69
C PHE A 14 -13.19 4.94 5.54
N VAL A 15 -12.66 5.87 6.34
CA VAL A 15 -11.24 6.25 6.27
C VAL A 15 -10.35 5.48 7.25
N THR A 16 -10.90 4.60 8.10
CA THR A 16 -10.12 3.89 9.13
C THR A 16 -9.91 2.42 8.75
N PRO A 17 -8.74 2.03 8.21
CA PRO A 17 -8.46 0.64 7.90
C PRO A 17 -8.35 -0.20 9.17
N ARG A 18 -8.78 -1.47 9.08
CA ARG A 18 -8.53 -2.44 10.16
C ARG A 18 -7.11 -2.94 10.03
N ARG A 19 -6.33 -2.84 11.10
CA ARG A 19 -4.99 -3.43 11.15
C ARG A 19 -5.11 -4.94 11.27
N THR A 20 -4.88 -5.64 10.16
CA THR A 20 -4.72 -7.09 10.21
C THR A 20 -3.48 -7.44 11.03
N ARG A 21 -3.63 -8.35 12.01
CA ARG A 21 -2.51 -8.87 12.80
C ARG A 21 -1.50 -9.56 11.86
N ARG A 22 -0.21 -9.40 12.12
CA ARG A 22 0.85 -10.10 11.38
C ARG A 22 0.61 -11.61 11.49
N ARG A 23 0.29 -12.30 10.38
CA ARG A 23 0.22 -13.78 10.33
C ARG A 23 1.64 -14.36 10.30
N ASP A 24 1.79 -15.63 10.66
CA ASP A 24 3.09 -16.35 10.70
C ASP A 24 3.92 -16.23 9.41
N LYS A 25 3.25 -16.17 8.24
CA LYS A 25 3.86 -15.90 6.93
C LYS A 25 4.73 -14.63 6.89
N GLN A 26 4.33 -13.59 7.62
CA GLN A 26 5.02 -12.31 7.64
C GLN A 26 6.30 -12.36 8.48
N ARG A 27 6.37 -13.25 9.48
CA ARG A 27 7.59 -13.52 10.25
C ARG A 27 8.63 -14.24 9.36
N PHE A 28 8.20 -15.25 8.61
CA PHE A 28 9.06 -15.95 7.65
C PHE A 28 9.66 -15.01 6.57
N LEU A 29 8.87 -14.05 6.08
CA LEU A 29 9.35 -13.07 5.09
C LEU A 29 10.27 -12.00 5.70
N ALA A 30 10.04 -11.62 6.96
CA ALA A 30 10.90 -10.71 7.70
C ALA A 30 12.25 -11.35 8.05
N GLU A 31 12.27 -12.66 8.36
CA GLU A 31 13.50 -13.42 8.57
C GLU A 31 14.39 -13.48 7.31
N GLN A 32 13.79 -13.29 6.12
CA GLN A 32 14.50 -13.29 4.83
C GLN A 32 14.67 -11.89 4.23
N GLY A 33 14.12 -10.85 4.86
CA GLY A 33 14.06 -9.49 4.33
C GLY A 33 14.79 -8.48 5.20
N LEU A 34 15.39 -7.47 4.58
CA LEU A 34 15.93 -6.32 5.28
C LEU A 34 14.78 -5.40 5.71
N GLU A 35 14.66 -5.13 7.01
CA GLU A 35 13.69 -4.15 7.51
C GLU A 35 14.03 -2.73 7.04
N LEU A 36 13.00 -2.01 6.59
CA LEU A 36 13.09 -0.64 6.14
C LEU A 36 12.17 0.27 6.95
N SER A 37 12.59 1.53 7.09
CA SER A 37 11.81 2.58 7.72
C SER A 37 11.93 3.87 6.92
N ILE A 38 10.82 4.39 6.44
CA ILE A 38 10.78 5.69 5.74
C ILE A 38 10.14 6.73 6.67
N PRO A 39 10.89 7.75 7.13
CA PRO A 39 10.31 8.84 7.90
C PRO A 39 9.43 9.71 7.01
N ARG A 40 8.30 10.15 7.54
CA ARG A 40 7.36 11.10 6.92
C ARG A 40 6.63 11.88 8.03
N PRO A 41 5.96 13.02 7.73
CA PRO A 41 5.31 13.86 8.75
C PRO A 41 4.29 13.12 9.64
N ARG A 42 3.59 12.11 9.12
CA ARG A 42 2.58 11.33 9.85
C ARG A 42 3.16 10.09 10.58
N GLY A 43 4.47 10.08 10.84
CA GLY A 43 5.20 8.98 11.47
C GLY A 43 5.68 7.91 10.47
N PRO A 44 6.64 7.06 10.85
CA PRO A 44 7.36 6.22 9.90
C PRO A 44 6.48 5.18 9.19
N LEU A 45 6.81 4.92 7.93
CA LEU A 45 6.37 3.75 7.18
C LEU A 45 7.33 2.60 7.43
N ARG A 46 6.81 1.39 7.63
CA ARG A 46 7.57 0.16 7.84
C ARG A 46 7.48 -0.72 6.60
N GLY A 47 8.61 -1.29 6.22
CA GLY A 47 8.66 -2.17 5.05
C GLY A 47 9.77 -3.18 5.13
N LEU A 48 9.87 -3.96 4.07
CA LEU A 48 10.84 -5.02 3.88
C LEU A 48 11.43 -4.92 2.48
N ALA A 49 12.70 -5.31 2.36
CA ALA A 49 13.39 -5.41 1.10
C ALA A 49 14.06 -6.77 0.93
N TRP A 50 14.00 -7.30 -0.29
CA TRP A 50 14.65 -8.55 -0.67
C TRP A 50 15.48 -8.35 -1.94
N GLY A 51 16.53 -9.16 -2.08
CA GLY A 51 17.46 -9.10 -3.21
C GLY A 51 18.52 -7.99 -3.10
N PRO A 52 19.48 -7.95 -4.06
CA PRO A 52 20.62 -7.05 -4.03
C PRO A 52 20.20 -5.58 -4.01
N ALA A 53 20.87 -4.74 -3.21
CA ALA A 53 20.53 -3.31 -3.07
C ALA A 53 20.58 -2.54 -4.40
N GLU A 54 21.56 -2.86 -5.25
CA GLU A 54 21.77 -2.23 -6.56
C GLU A 54 20.88 -2.78 -7.68
N ALA A 55 20.09 -3.82 -7.41
CA ALA A 55 19.20 -4.38 -8.41
C ALA A 55 18.03 -3.43 -8.69
N PRO A 56 17.51 -3.36 -9.94
CA PRO A 56 16.41 -2.45 -10.25
C PRO A 56 15.16 -2.74 -9.41
N PRO A 57 14.60 -1.74 -8.68
CA PRO A 57 13.59 -2.00 -7.67
C PRO A 57 12.19 -2.19 -8.26
N VAL A 58 11.47 -3.15 -7.70
CA VAL A 58 10.04 -3.40 -7.93
C VAL A 58 9.29 -3.20 -6.62
N LEU A 59 8.30 -2.32 -6.64
CA LEU A 59 7.48 -2.00 -5.48
C LEU A 59 6.20 -2.85 -5.48
N LEU A 60 5.89 -3.49 -4.35
CA LEU A 60 4.65 -4.22 -4.11
C LEU A 60 3.73 -3.36 -3.24
N VAL A 61 2.52 -3.08 -3.74
CA VAL A 61 1.54 -2.18 -3.10
C VAL A 61 0.29 -2.97 -2.73
N HIS A 62 0.05 -3.10 -1.43
CA HIS A 62 -1.10 -3.82 -0.90
C HIS A 62 -2.42 -3.02 -1.03
N GLY A 63 -3.54 -3.72 -0.91
CA GLY A 63 -4.89 -3.15 -0.90
C GLY A 63 -5.37 -2.71 0.49
N TRP A 64 -6.62 -2.28 0.58
CA TRP A 64 -7.23 -1.78 1.82
C TRP A 64 -7.21 -2.85 2.93
N SER A 65 -6.85 -2.45 4.14
CA SER A 65 -6.64 -3.34 5.30
C SER A 65 -5.65 -4.49 5.05
N GLY A 66 -4.83 -4.40 4.00
CA GLY A 66 -3.70 -5.28 3.74
C GLY A 66 -2.43 -4.86 4.49
N ASN A 67 -1.30 -5.46 4.11
CA ASN A 67 0.02 -5.15 4.64
C ASN A 67 1.11 -5.63 3.66
N ALA A 68 2.39 -5.38 3.98
CA ALA A 68 3.55 -5.69 3.14
C ALA A 68 3.68 -7.17 2.72
N SER A 69 3.05 -8.13 3.43
CA SER A 69 3.09 -9.55 3.04
C SER A 69 1.95 -9.97 2.12
N GLN A 70 1.01 -9.09 1.76
CA GLN A 70 -0.15 -9.47 0.94
C GLN A 70 0.26 -9.99 -0.45
N LEU A 71 1.41 -9.54 -0.94
CA LEU A 71 1.95 -9.87 -2.25
C LEU A 71 3.24 -10.71 -2.14
N ASP A 72 3.38 -11.48 -1.07
CA ASP A 72 4.57 -12.30 -0.76
C ASP A 72 4.97 -13.26 -1.89
N ALA A 73 3.98 -13.83 -2.57
CA ALA A 73 4.18 -14.76 -3.68
C ALA A 73 4.99 -14.18 -4.85
N PHE A 74 5.07 -12.85 -4.96
CA PHE A 74 5.87 -12.18 -6.00
C PHE A 74 7.34 -12.00 -5.61
N VAL A 75 7.69 -12.11 -4.32
CA VAL A 75 9.03 -11.81 -3.82
C VAL A 75 10.06 -12.75 -4.44
N ALA A 76 9.94 -14.07 -4.21
CA ALA A 76 10.94 -15.03 -4.67
C ALA A 76 11.09 -15.04 -6.22
N PRO A 77 10.02 -15.05 -7.02
CA PRO A 77 10.15 -15.02 -8.49
C PRO A 77 10.79 -13.73 -9.03
N LEU A 78 10.56 -12.58 -8.39
CA LEU A 78 11.18 -11.31 -8.81
C LEU A 78 12.64 -11.23 -8.40
N VAL A 79 12.99 -11.67 -7.18
CA VAL A 79 14.39 -11.77 -6.72
C VAL A 79 15.19 -12.71 -7.61
N ALA A 80 14.63 -13.88 -7.96
CA ALA A 80 15.25 -14.83 -8.88
C ALA A 80 15.48 -14.25 -10.29
N ARG A 81 14.73 -13.21 -10.67
CA ARG A 81 14.92 -12.43 -11.91
C ARG A 81 15.83 -11.21 -11.73
N GLY A 82 16.63 -11.17 -10.66
CA GLY A 82 17.59 -10.10 -10.40
C GLY A 82 16.94 -8.76 -10.09
N ARG A 83 15.78 -8.75 -9.42
CA ARG A 83 15.12 -7.51 -8.96
C ARG A 83 15.34 -7.31 -7.46
N ARG A 84 15.45 -6.04 -7.06
CA ARG A 84 15.23 -5.62 -5.68
C ARG A 84 13.72 -5.57 -5.47
N VAL A 85 13.19 -6.28 -4.50
CA VAL A 85 11.75 -6.26 -4.20
C VAL A 85 11.54 -5.45 -2.93
N LEU A 86 10.59 -4.52 -2.97
CA LEU A 86 10.26 -3.64 -1.86
C LEU A 86 8.77 -3.79 -1.54
N ALA A 87 8.42 -3.94 -0.28
CA ALA A 87 7.03 -3.93 0.18
C ALA A 87 6.91 -3.12 1.47
N PHE A 88 5.93 -2.22 1.54
CA PHE A 88 5.70 -1.37 2.70
C PHE A 88 4.27 -1.53 3.20
N ASP A 89 4.10 -1.45 4.52
CA ASP A 89 2.80 -1.16 5.13
C ASP A 89 2.50 0.33 4.86
N LEU A 90 1.39 0.64 4.19
CA LEU A 90 0.96 2.02 3.98
C LEU A 90 0.40 2.64 5.27
N GLY A 91 0.22 3.96 5.32
CA GLY A 91 -0.28 4.66 6.50
C GLY A 91 -1.57 4.07 7.05
N GLY A 92 -1.66 3.90 8.37
CA GLY A 92 -2.81 3.26 9.03
C GLY A 92 -2.84 1.73 8.94
N HIS A 93 -2.01 1.11 8.11
CA HIS A 93 -1.97 -0.33 7.89
C HIS A 93 -0.78 -1.00 8.58
N GLY A 94 -0.91 -2.31 8.82
CA GLY A 94 0.12 -3.15 9.44
C GLY A 94 0.79 -2.49 10.64
N THR A 95 2.09 -2.25 10.51
CA THR A 95 2.97 -1.67 11.53
C THR A 95 3.40 -0.23 11.26
N SER A 96 2.92 0.37 10.18
CA SER A 96 3.15 1.79 9.89
C SER A 96 2.36 2.69 10.82
N SER A 97 2.86 3.91 11.03
CA SER A 97 2.16 4.94 11.80
C SER A 97 0.89 5.42 11.09
N GLY A 98 0.05 6.15 11.83
CA GLY A 98 -1.21 6.70 11.34
C GLY A 98 -2.42 5.86 11.68
N ARG A 99 -3.60 6.47 11.55
CA ARG A 99 -4.90 5.87 11.86
C ARG A 99 -5.84 5.89 10.66
N HIS A 100 -5.80 6.97 9.88
CA HIS A 100 -6.66 7.18 8.73
C HIS A 100 -5.90 6.99 7.42
N ALA A 101 -6.61 6.52 6.40
CA ALA A 101 -6.13 6.30 5.06
C ALA A 101 -7.16 6.77 4.03
N THR A 102 -6.73 7.66 3.16
CA THR A 102 -7.41 8.07 1.92
C THR A 102 -6.49 7.80 0.74
N ILE A 103 -7.06 7.72 -0.48
CA ILE A 103 -6.27 7.53 -1.71
C ILE A 103 -5.12 8.55 -1.79
N VAL A 104 -5.41 9.83 -1.54
CA VAL A 104 -4.42 10.92 -1.55
C VAL A 104 -3.34 10.69 -0.50
N SER A 105 -3.74 10.42 0.74
CA SER A 105 -2.79 10.23 1.84
C SER A 105 -1.90 8.99 1.65
N LEU A 106 -2.39 7.95 0.97
CA LEU A 106 -1.61 6.77 0.67
C LEU A 106 -0.73 6.98 -0.57
N ALA A 107 -1.15 7.83 -1.52
CA ALA A 107 -0.32 8.24 -2.64
C ALA A 107 0.89 9.07 -2.17
N GLU A 108 0.70 9.96 -1.19
CA GLU A 108 1.79 10.65 -0.49
C GLU A 108 2.78 9.67 0.16
N ASP A 109 2.28 8.56 0.74
CA ASP A 109 3.15 7.54 1.30
C ASP A 109 4.01 6.87 0.21
N LEU A 110 3.43 6.60 -0.97
CA LEU A 110 4.17 6.08 -2.11
C LEU A 110 5.20 7.07 -2.64
N LEU A 111 4.89 8.38 -2.69
CA LEU A 111 5.84 9.42 -3.06
C LEU A 111 7.02 9.45 -2.08
N ALA A 112 6.75 9.44 -0.77
CA ALA A 112 7.81 9.41 0.24
C ALA A 112 8.72 8.16 0.13
N ILE A 113 8.14 7.01 -0.24
CA ILE A 113 8.92 5.80 -0.55
C ILE A 113 9.73 6.00 -1.84
N GLY A 114 9.11 6.57 -2.89
CA GLY A 114 9.74 6.84 -4.18
C GLY A 114 10.93 7.79 -4.10
N ASP A 115 10.86 8.82 -3.27
CA ASP A 115 11.94 9.79 -3.06
C ASP A 115 13.23 9.13 -2.51
N ARG A 116 13.08 7.98 -1.84
CA ARG A 116 14.19 7.28 -1.16
C ARG A 116 14.63 6.01 -1.87
N MET A 117 13.72 5.35 -2.57
CA MET A 117 13.91 3.99 -3.08
C MET A 117 13.63 3.87 -4.58
N GLY A 118 13.12 4.93 -5.21
CA GLY A 118 12.91 5.01 -6.66
C GLY A 118 14.18 5.43 -7.42
N PRO A 119 14.10 5.52 -8.76
CA PRO A 119 12.93 5.22 -9.59
C PRO A 119 12.64 3.72 -9.68
N PHE A 120 11.37 3.35 -9.82
CA PHE A 120 10.97 1.94 -9.85
C PHE A 120 11.00 1.36 -11.27
N ALA A 121 11.64 0.19 -11.40
CA ALA A 121 11.59 -0.60 -12.62
C ALA A 121 10.19 -1.17 -12.89
N GLY A 122 9.39 -1.35 -11.83
CA GLY A 122 7.97 -1.60 -11.93
C GLY A 122 7.25 -1.56 -10.59
N VAL A 123 5.92 -1.61 -10.65
CA VAL A 123 5.04 -1.71 -9.49
C VAL A 123 4.01 -2.82 -9.71
N VAL A 124 3.71 -3.57 -8.65
CA VAL A 124 2.60 -4.52 -8.61
C VAL A 124 1.62 -4.05 -7.53
N ALA A 125 0.43 -3.62 -7.94
CA ALA A 125 -0.56 -3.02 -7.06
C ALA A 125 -1.83 -3.87 -7.01
N HIS A 126 -2.32 -4.16 -5.80
CA HIS A 126 -3.53 -4.96 -5.59
C HIS A 126 -4.71 -4.13 -5.10
N SER A 127 -5.88 -4.34 -5.70
CA SER A 127 -7.16 -3.75 -5.26
C SER A 127 -7.03 -2.24 -5.02
N PHE A 128 -7.28 -1.77 -3.80
CA PHE A 128 -7.17 -0.36 -3.42
C PHE A 128 -5.76 0.24 -3.62
N GLY A 129 -4.72 -0.58 -3.64
CA GLY A 129 -3.37 -0.16 -4.02
C GLY A 129 -3.29 0.37 -5.46
N GLY A 130 -4.21 -0.05 -6.33
CA GLY A 130 -4.28 0.37 -7.72
C GLY A 130 -4.58 1.87 -7.91
N PRO A 131 -5.73 2.40 -7.45
CA PRO A 131 -5.99 3.84 -7.52
C PRO A 131 -4.96 4.66 -6.73
N VAL A 132 -4.47 4.17 -5.60
CA VAL A 132 -3.37 4.81 -4.83
C VAL A 132 -2.11 4.97 -5.68
N THR A 133 -1.68 3.89 -6.34
CA THR A 133 -0.51 3.91 -7.24
C THR A 133 -0.73 4.83 -8.44
N THR A 134 -1.94 4.83 -9.00
CA THR A 134 -2.30 5.69 -10.13
C THR A 134 -2.19 7.16 -9.77
N VAL A 135 -2.77 7.56 -8.64
CA VAL A 135 -2.68 8.95 -8.14
C VAL A 135 -1.23 9.32 -7.82
N ALA A 136 -0.44 8.42 -7.22
CA ALA A 136 0.97 8.69 -6.96
C ALA A 136 1.77 8.90 -8.26
N CYS A 137 1.54 8.09 -9.30
CA CYS A 137 2.18 8.28 -10.61
C CYS A 137 1.79 9.62 -11.24
N LEU A 138 0.51 10.01 -11.18
CA LEU A 138 0.06 11.33 -11.66
C LEU A 138 0.72 12.48 -10.89
N ALA A 139 1.05 12.26 -9.61
CA ALA A 139 1.75 13.22 -8.76
C ALA A 139 3.29 13.15 -8.86
N GLY A 140 3.85 12.32 -9.75
CA GLY A 140 5.29 12.29 -10.05
C GLY A 140 6.04 11.04 -9.59
N LEU A 141 5.37 10.01 -9.07
CA LEU A 141 6.02 8.74 -8.74
C LEU A 141 6.62 8.10 -10.00
N ALA A 142 7.95 7.99 -10.06
CA ALA A 142 8.66 7.46 -11.21
C ALA A 142 8.58 5.92 -11.29
N VAL A 143 7.73 5.41 -12.18
CA VAL A 143 7.53 3.96 -12.40
C VAL A 143 7.60 3.63 -13.89
N LYS A 144 8.46 2.67 -14.27
CA LYS A 144 8.60 2.26 -15.69
C LYS A 144 7.48 1.34 -16.19
N ARG A 145 6.92 0.48 -15.32
CA ARG A 145 5.89 -0.52 -15.68
C ARG A 145 4.93 -0.74 -14.51
N GLY A 146 3.63 -0.84 -14.78
CA GLY A 146 2.61 -1.13 -13.76
C GLY A 146 1.86 -2.43 -14.04
N VAL A 147 1.64 -3.21 -12.98
CA VAL A 147 0.74 -4.37 -12.96
C VAL A 147 -0.33 -4.12 -11.92
N PHE A 148 -1.59 -4.15 -12.32
CA PHE A 148 -2.74 -3.89 -11.44
C PHE A 148 -3.59 -5.15 -11.31
N ILE A 149 -3.73 -5.66 -10.10
CA ILE A 149 -4.47 -6.88 -9.80
C ILE A 149 -5.79 -6.52 -9.12
N ALA A 150 -6.90 -6.80 -9.79
CA ALA A 150 -8.26 -6.50 -9.32
C ALA A 150 -8.46 -5.05 -8.82
N PRO A 151 -7.97 -4.01 -9.53
CA PRO A 151 -8.23 -2.63 -9.10
C PRO A 151 -9.72 -2.30 -9.18
N PRO A 152 -10.26 -1.46 -8.28
CA PRO A 152 -11.58 -0.88 -8.50
C PRO A 152 -11.57 -0.05 -9.79
N TYR A 153 -12.58 -0.25 -10.62
CA TYR A 153 -12.71 0.44 -11.90
C TYR A 153 -13.36 1.83 -11.75
N ASP A 154 -14.26 2.00 -10.77
CA ASP A 154 -14.98 3.25 -10.54
C ASP A 154 -15.10 3.56 -9.03
N ALA A 155 -14.76 4.79 -8.65
CA ALA A 155 -14.89 5.28 -7.29
C ALA A 155 -16.36 5.45 -6.87
N ALA A 156 -17.25 5.78 -7.81
CA ALA A 156 -18.68 5.90 -7.54
C ALA A 156 -19.31 4.55 -7.20
N ASP A 157 -18.97 3.48 -7.93
CA ASP A 157 -19.37 2.11 -7.60
C ASP A 157 -18.87 1.71 -6.20
N TRP A 158 -17.62 2.05 -5.84
CA TRP A 158 -17.10 1.73 -4.52
C TRP A 158 -17.84 2.46 -3.39
N LEU A 159 -18.14 3.76 -3.58
CA LEU A 159 -18.90 4.53 -2.61
C LEU A 159 -20.34 4.00 -2.47
N GLN A 160 -21.00 3.66 -3.58
CA GLN A 160 -22.35 3.09 -3.59
C GLN A 160 -22.41 1.74 -2.84
N ARG A 161 -21.41 0.87 -3.02
CA ARG A 161 -21.33 -0.40 -2.29
C ARG A 161 -21.13 -0.18 -0.79
N PHE A 162 -20.34 0.82 -0.39
CA PHE A 162 -20.15 1.16 1.01
C PHE A 162 -21.42 1.70 1.65
N THR A 163 -22.15 2.61 0.98
CA THR A 163 -23.45 3.09 1.48
C THR A 163 -24.48 1.97 1.56
N ALA A 164 -24.50 1.04 0.61
CA ALA A 164 -25.37 -0.12 0.67
C ALA A 164 -25.05 -1.07 1.84
N TRP A 165 -23.77 -1.20 2.23
CA TRP A 165 -23.36 -1.99 3.40
C TRP A 165 -23.78 -1.37 4.74
N LEU A 166 -23.94 -0.05 4.79
CA LEU A 166 -24.37 0.68 5.99
C LEU A 166 -25.90 0.73 6.19
N ALA A 167 -26.68 0.41 5.15
CA ALA A 167 -28.14 0.42 5.16
C ALA A 167 -28.71 -0.89 5.72
#